data_AF-A0A498P498-F1
#
_entry.id   AF-A0A498P498-F1
#
_cell.length_a   1.000
_cell.length_b   1.000
_cell.length_c   1.000
_cell.angle_alpha   90.00
_cell.angle_beta   90.00
_cell.angle_gamma   90.00
#
_symmetry.space_group_name_H-M   'P 1'
#
loop_
_entity.id
_entity.type
_entity.pdbx_description
1 polymer ?
#
loop_
_entity_poly.entity_id
_entity_poly.type
_entity_poly.pdbx_seq_one_letter_code
_entity_poly.pdbx_strand_id
1 'polypeptide(L)'
;MQASRNMFPHLPVHIDGGSSLSHQDTDSVVSSVTTKVKGIALINSSELGEQIWDVADYVISPEDDESFFLMTNMIITPNQTQSKCAEYPTQKSVCTSDMNCTKGFKDVQGNGVQTGRCVQYSDSEKTCEVSGWCPVEKKVEPPKTECLSVFCVQGGVMAVQIQWNCDLDNGSCVPQYSFRRLDKKDPESSETPRHNLRFAKYYKSSDGKDTRTLIKGYGIRFDVLVYGEGLGKNIDKRSSPLSQ
;
A
#
# COMPACT_ATOMS: atom_id res chain seq x y z
N MET A 1 19.04 -0.47 3.87
CA MET A 1 18.38 -0.30 5.18
C MET A 1 19.46 -0.24 6.23
N GLN A 2 19.39 0.72 7.15
CA GLN A 2 20.29 0.80 8.29
C GLN A 2 19.37 0.91 9.50
N ALA A 3 19.13 -0.20 10.19
CA ALA A 3 18.35 -0.22 11.43
C ALA A 3 19.28 0.23 12.56
N SER A 4 18.99 1.37 13.17
CA SER A 4 19.78 1.91 14.27
C SER A 4 19.41 1.20 15.57
N ARG A 5 20.42 0.66 16.26
CA ARG A 5 20.30 0.10 17.62
C ARG A 5 19.83 1.20 18.57
N ASN A 6 18.71 0.97 19.26
CA ASN A 6 18.40 1.57 20.56
C ASN A 6 17.46 0.62 21.31
N MET A 7 18.03 -0.22 22.17
CA MET A 7 17.30 -1.06 23.12
C MET A 7 17.44 -0.39 24.48
N PHE A 8 16.36 0.21 24.98
CA PHE A 8 16.29 0.73 26.36
C PHE A 8 15.45 -0.25 27.18
N PRO A 9 15.90 -0.69 28.38
CA PRO A 9 15.12 -1.60 29.21
C PRO A 9 14.14 -0.80 30.06
N HIS A 10 12.88 -1.22 30.19
CA HIS A 10 12.14 -1.18 31.46
C HIS A 10 10.78 -1.92 31.41
N LEU A 11 10.60 -2.74 32.46
CA LEU A 11 9.40 -3.37 33.07
C LEU A 11 8.97 -4.77 32.58
N PRO A 12 8.81 -5.76 33.50
CA PRO A 12 8.55 -7.16 33.15
C PRO A 12 7.06 -7.48 33.03
N VAL A 13 6.71 -8.33 32.08
CA VAL A 13 5.41 -9.01 31.96
C VAL A 13 5.57 -10.45 32.44
N HIS A 14 4.73 -10.87 33.39
CA HIS A 14 4.75 -12.19 34.00
C HIS A 14 3.82 -13.15 33.23
N ILE A 15 4.34 -14.25 32.67
CA ILE A 15 3.53 -15.40 32.20
C ILE A 15 4.20 -16.71 32.62
N ASP A 16 3.45 -17.55 33.33
CA ASP A 16 3.83 -18.91 33.73
C ASP A 16 3.52 -19.94 32.62
N GLY A 17 4.43 -20.91 32.44
CA GLY A 17 4.20 -22.11 31.60
C GLY A 17 5.48 -22.83 31.20
N GLY A 18 5.91 -23.81 32.01
CA GLY A 18 7.23 -24.43 31.93
C GLY A 18 7.47 -25.44 30.79
N SER A 19 8.71 -25.50 30.30
CA SER A 19 9.69 -26.56 30.64
C SER A 19 11.07 -26.23 30.02
N SER A 20 12.13 -26.42 30.81
CA SER A 20 13.58 -26.31 30.51
C SER A 20 14.38 -25.00 30.75
N LEU A 21 13.83 -23.95 31.38
CA LEU A 21 14.55 -22.66 31.55
C LEU A 21 14.34 -21.98 32.92
N SER A 22 14.39 -22.70 34.04
CA SER A 22 14.12 -22.12 35.38
C SER A 22 15.06 -21.00 35.84
N HIS A 23 16.20 -20.80 35.16
CA HIS A 23 17.20 -19.78 35.49
C HIS A 23 17.34 -18.70 34.42
N GLN A 24 16.50 -18.70 33.39
CA GLN A 24 16.55 -17.70 32.32
C GLN A 24 15.28 -16.85 32.34
N ASP A 25 15.47 -15.57 32.07
CA ASP A 25 14.41 -14.62 31.78
C ASP A 25 14.42 -14.29 30.30
N THR A 26 13.24 -14.00 29.78
CA THR A 26 13.01 -13.53 28.43
C THR A 26 12.59 -12.07 28.45
N ASP A 27 13.06 -11.31 27.47
CA ASP A 27 12.53 -9.97 27.17
C ASP A 27 12.27 -9.84 25.67
N SER A 28 11.22 -9.09 25.32
CA SER A 28 10.80 -8.91 23.92
C SER A 28 11.49 -7.69 23.30
N VAL A 29 11.72 -7.74 21.99
CA VAL A 29 12.35 -6.64 21.26
C VAL A 29 11.44 -5.41 21.20
N VAL A 30 11.99 -4.25 21.54
CA VAL A 30 11.45 -2.93 21.19
C VAL A 30 12.29 -2.37 20.04
N SER A 31 11.64 -1.97 18.95
CA SER A 31 12.30 -1.54 17.72
C SER A 31 11.85 -0.16 17.25
N SER A 32 12.71 0.49 16.47
CA SER A 32 12.38 1.64 15.64
C SER A 32 13.05 1.44 14.29
N VAL A 33 12.28 1.62 13.21
CA VAL A 33 12.74 1.40 11.84
C VAL A 33 12.82 2.73 11.10
N THR A 34 13.82 2.88 10.24
CA THR A 34 13.88 3.96 9.27
C THR A 34 14.27 3.41 7.91
N THR A 35 13.45 3.70 6.91
CA THR A 35 13.68 3.27 5.53
C THR A 35 14.06 4.43 4.64
N LYS A 36 15.03 4.21 3.75
CA LYS A 36 15.41 5.17 2.71
C LYS A 36 15.57 4.45 1.39
N VAL A 37 14.74 4.84 0.42
CA VAL A 37 14.81 4.36 -0.96
C VAL A 37 15.74 5.27 -1.75
N LYS A 38 16.44 4.71 -2.74
CA LYS A 38 17.28 5.43 -3.69
C LYS A 38 17.07 4.84 -5.08
N GLY A 39 17.04 5.70 -6.09
CA GLY A 39 16.85 5.30 -7.48
C GLY A 39 16.29 6.43 -8.32
N ILE A 40 16.27 6.20 -9.63
CA ILE A 40 15.63 7.05 -10.63
C ILE A 40 14.96 6.09 -11.63
N ALA A 41 13.77 6.43 -12.09
CA ALA A 41 13.06 5.69 -13.13
C ALA A 41 12.81 6.59 -14.35
N LEU A 42 12.94 6.01 -15.54
CA LEU A 42 12.51 6.63 -16.79
C LEU A 42 11.15 6.05 -17.16
N ILE A 43 10.15 6.91 -17.31
CA ILE A 43 8.79 6.52 -17.69
C ILE A 43 8.49 7.11 -19.06
N ASN A 44 7.97 6.29 -19.96
CA ASN A 44 7.49 6.73 -21.26
C ASN A 44 6.02 6.34 -21.41
N SER A 45 5.12 7.33 -21.36
CA SER A 45 3.68 7.10 -21.47
C SER A 45 3.07 7.98 -22.56
N SER A 46 1.98 7.51 -23.18
CA SER A 46 1.25 8.29 -24.19
C SER A 46 0.66 9.59 -23.65
N GLU A 47 0.33 9.64 -22.36
CA GLU A 47 -0.34 10.78 -21.72
C GLU A 47 0.63 11.87 -21.25
N LEU A 48 1.83 11.48 -20.80
CA LEU A 48 2.82 12.39 -20.18
C LEU A 48 4.15 12.49 -20.95
N GLY A 49 4.35 11.66 -21.98
CA GLY A 49 5.62 11.54 -22.69
C GLY A 49 6.71 10.86 -21.85
N GLU A 50 7.96 11.13 -22.23
CA GLU A 50 9.14 10.68 -21.49
C GLU A 50 9.38 11.59 -20.26
N GLN A 51 9.44 10.98 -19.07
CA GLN A 51 9.64 11.67 -17.80
C GLN A 51 10.62 10.91 -16.91
N ILE A 52 11.38 11.67 -16.13
CA ILE A 52 12.24 11.15 -15.07
C ILE A 52 11.47 11.23 -13.76
N TRP A 53 11.41 10.13 -13.03
CA TRP A 53 10.79 10.05 -11.71
C TRP A 53 11.85 9.68 -10.69
N ASP A 54 11.87 10.41 -9.57
CA ASP A 54 12.75 10.12 -8.46
C ASP A 54 11.98 9.61 -7.23
N VAL A 55 12.69 9.45 -6.12
CA VAL A 55 12.15 8.92 -4.86
C VAL A 55 10.90 9.67 -4.40
N ALA A 56 10.79 10.98 -4.63
CA ALA A 56 9.64 11.77 -4.23
C ALA A 56 8.39 11.51 -5.09
N ASP A 57 8.56 10.95 -6.29
CA ASP A 57 7.44 10.65 -7.19
C ASP A 57 6.90 9.23 -7.01
N TYR A 58 7.78 8.23 -6.87
CA TYR A 58 7.37 6.83 -6.85
C TYR A 58 7.29 6.21 -5.46
N VAL A 59 7.84 6.84 -4.41
CA VAL A 59 7.65 6.40 -3.02
C VAL A 59 6.51 7.16 -2.40
N ILE A 60 5.45 6.43 -2.05
CA ILE A 60 4.33 6.96 -1.29
C ILE A 60 4.45 6.35 0.10
N SER A 61 4.97 7.12 1.06
CA SER A 61 4.96 6.69 2.44
C SER A 61 3.57 6.96 3.02
N PRO A 62 2.80 5.93 3.42
CA PRO A 62 1.70 6.16 4.33
C PRO A 62 2.25 6.77 5.63
N GLU A 63 1.38 7.36 6.43
CA GLU A 63 1.70 8.01 7.70
C GLU A 63 2.28 7.05 8.78
N ASP A 64 2.44 5.76 8.45
CA ASP A 64 2.98 4.70 9.30
C ASP A 64 4.51 4.58 9.20
N ASP A 65 5.20 4.64 10.34
CA ASP A 65 6.67 4.68 10.44
C ASP A 65 7.40 3.39 9.98
N GLU A 66 6.68 2.29 9.73
CA GLU A 66 7.25 0.96 9.43
C GLU A 66 6.80 0.37 8.08
N SER A 67 6.16 1.16 7.22
CA SER A 67 5.81 0.72 5.87
C SER A 67 6.02 1.80 4.81
N PHE A 68 6.27 1.37 3.57
CA PHE A 68 6.34 2.28 2.44
C PHE A 68 5.79 1.62 1.17
N PHE A 69 5.13 2.40 0.32
CA PHE A 69 4.65 1.96 -0.98
C PHE A 69 5.61 2.38 -2.08
N LEU A 70 6.10 1.41 -2.85
CA LEU A 70 6.91 1.62 -4.03
C LEU A 70 6.05 1.42 -5.28
N MET A 71 5.77 2.51 -5.99
CA MET A 71 5.02 2.46 -7.23
C MET A 71 5.85 1.83 -8.34
N THR A 72 5.24 0.88 -9.05
CA THR A 72 5.88 0.14 -10.15
C THR A 72 5.14 0.30 -11.47
N ASN A 73 3.86 0.65 -11.43
CA ASN A 73 3.03 0.84 -12.61
C ASN A 73 1.92 1.85 -12.33
N MET A 74 1.29 2.43 -13.35
CA MET A 74 0.26 3.43 -13.13
C MET A 74 -0.70 3.61 -14.32
N ILE A 75 -1.89 4.12 -14.01
CA ILE A 75 -2.83 4.66 -14.98
C ILE A 75 -3.04 6.14 -14.67
N ILE A 76 -2.91 6.98 -15.69
CA ILE A 76 -2.97 8.44 -15.56
C ILE A 76 -4.22 8.95 -16.27
N THR A 77 -4.99 9.80 -15.60
CA THR A 77 -6.10 10.56 -16.19
C THR A 77 -5.81 12.05 -16.02
N PRO A 78 -5.20 12.70 -17.03
CA PRO A 78 -4.78 14.09 -16.94
C PRO A 78 -5.95 15.06 -17.14
N ASN A 79 -5.73 16.33 -16.81
CA ASN A 79 -6.63 17.44 -17.14
C ASN A 79 -8.06 17.27 -16.65
N GLN A 80 -8.25 16.60 -15.51
CA GLN A 80 -9.55 16.50 -14.89
C GLN A 80 -9.98 17.86 -14.35
N THR A 81 -11.21 18.25 -14.63
CA THR A 81 -11.86 19.42 -14.04
C THR A 81 -13.19 19.03 -13.41
N GLN A 82 -13.67 19.80 -12.44
CA GLN A 82 -15.02 19.58 -11.94
C GLN A 82 -16.04 20.01 -13.00
N SER A 83 -16.75 19.04 -13.56
CA SER A 83 -17.78 19.26 -14.57
C SER A 83 -18.74 18.06 -14.65
N LYS A 84 -19.49 17.96 -15.75
CA LYS A 84 -20.39 16.85 -16.04
C LYS A 84 -19.87 16.09 -17.24
N CYS A 85 -19.87 14.77 -17.17
CA CYS A 85 -19.46 13.90 -18.26
C CYS A 85 -20.15 12.54 -18.16
N ALA A 86 -20.11 11.77 -19.24
CA ALA A 86 -20.54 10.38 -19.27
C ALA A 86 -19.71 9.54 -18.28
N GLU A 87 -20.35 8.71 -17.47
CA GLU A 87 -19.66 7.72 -16.63
C GLU A 87 -19.01 6.62 -17.48
N TYR A 88 -17.96 5.98 -16.97
CA TYR A 88 -17.32 4.86 -17.66
C TYR A 88 -18.31 3.69 -17.83
N PRO A 89 -18.39 3.04 -19.01
CA PRO A 89 -19.38 1.99 -19.27
C PRO A 89 -19.15 0.76 -18.40
N THR A 90 -20.12 0.48 -17.56
CA THR A 90 -20.21 -0.70 -16.69
C THR A 90 -21.66 -1.16 -16.66
N GLN A 91 -21.92 -2.38 -16.18
CA GLN A 91 -23.29 -2.91 -16.08
C GLN A 91 -24.25 -1.99 -15.31
N LYS A 92 -23.76 -1.18 -14.35
CA LYS A 92 -24.56 -0.24 -13.55
C LYS A 92 -24.70 1.16 -14.15
N SER A 93 -23.82 1.55 -15.07
CA SER A 93 -23.76 2.90 -15.62
C SER A 93 -24.30 3.00 -17.04
N VAL A 94 -24.34 1.90 -17.80
CA VAL A 94 -24.96 1.84 -19.13
C VAL A 94 -26.46 2.13 -19.04
N CYS A 95 -26.95 2.97 -19.93
CA CYS A 95 -28.34 3.40 -19.96
C CYS A 95 -28.87 3.43 -21.40
N THR A 96 -30.18 3.33 -21.55
CA THR A 96 -30.86 3.54 -22.84
C THR A 96 -31.65 4.84 -22.85
N SER A 97 -32.13 5.28 -21.69
CA SER A 97 -32.87 6.52 -21.49
C SER A 97 -32.57 7.16 -20.13
N ASP A 98 -32.96 8.43 -19.96
CA ASP A 98 -32.78 9.20 -18.71
C ASP A 98 -33.44 8.50 -17.50
N MET A 99 -34.48 7.68 -17.71
CA MET A 99 -35.16 6.93 -16.64
C MET A 99 -34.26 5.89 -15.95
N ASN A 100 -33.21 5.42 -16.62
CA ASN A 100 -32.23 4.51 -16.02
C ASN A 100 -31.29 5.24 -15.03
N CYS A 101 -31.25 6.57 -15.07
CA CYS A 101 -30.31 7.39 -14.30
C CYS A 101 -31.04 8.10 -13.17
N THR A 102 -30.64 7.82 -11.93
CA THR A 102 -31.29 8.39 -10.74
C THR A 102 -30.54 9.64 -10.28
N LYS A 103 -31.14 10.82 -10.42
CA LYS A 103 -30.51 12.07 -9.99
C LYS A 103 -30.14 12.04 -8.50
N GLY A 104 -28.90 12.41 -8.19
CA GLY A 104 -28.36 12.42 -6.83
C GLY A 104 -27.84 11.07 -6.35
N PHE A 105 -28.00 9.99 -7.13
CA PHE A 105 -27.46 8.68 -6.80
C PHE A 105 -25.92 8.69 -6.82
N LYS A 106 -25.33 8.00 -5.86
CA LYS A 106 -23.88 7.88 -5.65
C LYS A 106 -23.50 6.42 -5.61
N ASP A 107 -22.97 5.90 -6.71
CA ASP A 107 -22.39 4.56 -6.70
C ASP A 107 -21.05 4.61 -5.97
N VAL A 108 -20.86 3.74 -4.97
CA VAL A 108 -19.60 3.62 -4.22
C VAL A 108 -18.44 3.26 -5.16
N GLN A 109 -18.73 2.59 -6.28
CA GLN A 109 -17.75 2.21 -7.31
C GLN A 109 -17.76 3.15 -8.54
N GLY A 110 -18.55 4.22 -8.49
CA GLY A 110 -18.68 5.24 -9.53
C GLY A 110 -17.70 6.40 -9.36
N ASN A 111 -17.58 7.25 -10.37
CA ASN A 111 -16.66 8.38 -10.41
C ASN A 111 -17.31 9.73 -10.07
N GLY A 112 -18.62 9.77 -9.83
CA GLY A 112 -19.33 10.99 -9.48
C GLY A 112 -20.79 10.77 -9.07
N VAL A 113 -21.52 11.88 -8.94
CA VAL A 113 -22.94 11.87 -8.56
C VAL A 113 -23.80 11.94 -9.83
N GLN A 114 -24.73 11.00 -10.02
CA GLN A 114 -25.57 10.98 -11.21
C GLN A 114 -26.44 12.24 -11.32
N THR A 115 -26.52 12.81 -12.53
CA THR A 115 -27.34 13.99 -12.80
C THR A 115 -28.78 13.64 -13.17
N GLY A 116 -29.03 12.37 -13.54
CA GLY A 116 -30.32 11.86 -14.02
C GLY A 116 -30.46 11.86 -15.55
N ARG A 117 -29.38 12.10 -16.30
CA ARG A 117 -29.38 12.10 -17.77
C ARG A 117 -28.59 10.92 -18.34
N CYS A 118 -29.07 10.35 -19.43
CA CYS A 118 -28.40 9.34 -20.22
C CYS A 118 -27.72 10.00 -21.42
N VAL A 119 -26.39 9.99 -21.45
CA VAL A 119 -25.59 10.72 -22.44
C VAL A 119 -24.71 9.77 -23.25
N GLN A 120 -24.30 10.21 -24.43
CA GLN A 120 -23.41 9.42 -25.29
C GLN A 120 -22.00 9.34 -24.66
N TYR A 121 -21.48 8.13 -24.50
CA TYR A 121 -20.09 7.89 -24.06
C TYR A 121 -19.17 7.65 -25.27
N SER A 122 -19.61 6.79 -26.20
CA SER A 122 -18.95 6.44 -27.47
C SER A 122 -19.99 6.28 -28.57
N ASP A 123 -19.61 6.08 -29.84
CA ASP A 123 -20.58 5.95 -30.94
C ASP A 123 -21.64 4.84 -30.72
N SER A 124 -21.31 3.80 -29.97
CA SER A 124 -22.18 2.64 -29.71
C SER A 124 -22.79 2.58 -28.31
N GLU A 125 -22.29 3.37 -27.35
CA GLU A 125 -22.67 3.24 -25.94
C GLU A 125 -23.14 4.55 -25.33
N LYS A 126 -24.20 4.46 -24.51
CA LYS A 126 -24.69 5.54 -23.66
C LYS A 126 -24.55 5.16 -22.20
N THR A 127 -24.18 6.13 -21.38
CA THR A 127 -24.04 5.95 -19.93
C THR A 127 -24.64 7.14 -19.18
N CYS A 128 -24.94 6.93 -17.90
CA CYS A 128 -25.46 7.99 -17.05
C CYS A 128 -24.42 9.11 -16.89
N GLU A 129 -24.86 10.36 -17.08
CA GLU A 129 -24.07 11.55 -16.83
C GLU A 129 -23.83 11.71 -15.32
N VAL A 130 -22.59 11.97 -14.94
CA VAL A 130 -22.16 12.21 -13.57
C VAL A 130 -21.57 13.61 -13.43
N SER A 131 -21.82 14.23 -12.28
CA SER A 131 -21.12 15.43 -11.82
C SER A 131 -19.94 14.99 -10.96
N GLY A 132 -18.73 15.32 -11.38
CA GLY A 132 -17.50 14.85 -10.73
C GLY A 132 -16.25 15.42 -11.40
N TRP A 133 -15.13 14.72 -11.26
CA TRP A 133 -13.89 15.06 -11.94
C TRP A 133 -13.87 14.41 -13.32
N CYS A 134 -13.92 15.24 -14.36
CA CYS A 134 -14.09 14.84 -15.75
C CYS A 134 -12.86 15.22 -16.59
N PRO A 135 -12.37 14.33 -17.48
CA PRO A 135 -12.94 13.02 -17.81
C PRO A 135 -12.76 12.00 -16.68
N VAL A 136 -13.70 11.05 -16.53
CA VAL A 136 -13.64 10.00 -15.50
C VAL A 136 -12.47 9.04 -15.74
N GLU A 137 -12.01 8.35 -14.68
CA GLU A 137 -10.96 7.32 -14.79
C GLU A 137 -11.43 6.20 -15.73
N LYS A 138 -10.61 5.88 -16.73
CA LYS A 138 -10.82 4.71 -17.58
C LYS A 138 -10.47 3.43 -16.81
N LYS A 139 -11.38 2.44 -16.77
CA LYS A 139 -11.10 1.12 -16.17
C LYS A 139 -10.34 0.23 -17.15
N VAL A 140 -9.07 0.56 -17.41
CA VAL A 140 -8.15 -0.25 -18.22
C VAL A 140 -7.23 -1.10 -17.34
N GLU A 141 -6.73 -2.20 -17.87
CA GLU A 141 -5.63 -2.92 -17.23
C GLU A 141 -4.35 -2.08 -17.28
N PRO A 142 -3.50 -2.14 -16.25
CA PRO A 142 -2.27 -1.37 -16.23
C PRO A 142 -1.33 -1.84 -17.36
N PRO A 143 -0.50 -0.94 -17.91
CA PRO A 143 0.42 -1.27 -19.01
C PRO A 143 1.26 -2.51 -18.70
N LYS A 144 1.46 -3.39 -19.68
CA LYS A 144 2.40 -4.50 -19.54
C LYS A 144 3.82 -3.93 -19.49
N THR A 145 4.53 -4.19 -18.40
CA THR A 145 5.92 -3.77 -18.20
C THR A 145 6.89 -4.91 -18.55
N GLU A 146 8.16 -4.60 -18.79
CA GLU A 146 9.22 -5.60 -19.00
C GLU A 146 9.44 -6.52 -17.79
N CYS A 147 9.01 -6.10 -16.58
CA CYS A 147 9.00 -6.99 -15.43
C CYS A 147 7.96 -8.12 -15.63
N LEU A 148 8.46 -9.33 -15.88
CA LEU A 148 7.67 -10.56 -16.12
C LEU A 148 6.91 -11.06 -14.89
N SER A 149 7.16 -10.50 -13.70
CA SER A 149 6.43 -10.90 -12.49
C SER A 149 5.08 -10.17 -12.41
N VAL A 150 4.01 -10.93 -12.18
CA VAL A 150 2.65 -10.40 -11.91
C VAL A 150 2.70 -9.36 -10.77
N PHE A 151 3.62 -9.56 -9.83
CA PHE A 151 3.85 -8.70 -8.68
C PHE A 151 4.27 -7.27 -9.05
N CYS A 152 5.08 -7.09 -10.10
CA CYS A 152 5.44 -5.76 -10.60
C CYS A 152 4.27 -5.06 -11.29
N VAL A 153 3.43 -5.81 -12.02
CA VAL A 153 2.37 -5.24 -12.87
C VAL A 153 1.17 -4.81 -12.03
N GLN A 154 0.77 -5.66 -11.08
CA GLN A 154 -0.46 -5.49 -10.29
C GLN A 154 -0.20 -5.04 -8.85
N GLY A 155 1.07 -5.02 -8.45
CA GLY A 155 1.46 -4.73 -7.07
C GLY A 155 1.26 -5.91 -6.13
N GLY A 156 1.46 -5.63 -4.85
CA GLY A 156 1.20 -6.56 -3.75
C GLY A 156 1.83 -6.09 -2.46
N VAL A 157 1.95 -6.99 -1.47
CA VAL A 157 2.46 -6.65 -0.14
C VAL A 157 3.60 -7.60 0.22
N MET A 158 4.79 -7.05 0.51
CA MET A 158 5.96 -7.78 0.98
C MET A 158 6.21 -7.46 2.44
N ALA A 159 6.42 -8.48 3.26
CA ALA A 159 7.08 -8.35 4.54
C ALA A 159 8.60 -8.41 4.37
N VAL A 160 9.28 -7.45 4.99
CA VAL A 160 10.71 -7.52 5.31
C VAL A 160 10.80 -7.88 6.79
N GLN A 161 11.09 -9.14 7.08
CA GLN A 161 11.15 -9.65 8.45
C GLN A 161 12.58 -9.55 8.98
N ILE A 162 12.75 -8.91 10.13
CA ILE A 162 14.02 -8.73 10.82
C ILE A 162 13.90 -9.38 12.20
N GLN A 163 14.47 -10.57 12.33
CA GLN A 163 14.40 -11.34 13.57
C GLN A 163 15.65 -11.14 14.43
N TRP A 164 15.45 -10.79 15.70
CA TRP A 164 16.49 -10.61 16.71
C TRP A 164 16.31 -11.59 17.86
N ASN A 165 16.80 -12.81 17.69
CA ASN A 165 16.90 -13.75 18.81
C ASN A 165 18.29 -13.65 19.41
N CYS A 166 18.39 -13.15 20.64
CA CYS A 166 19.66 -12.81 21.26
C CYS A 166 19.92 -13.66 22.51
N ASP A 167 21.13 -14.20 22.61
CA ASP A 167 21.64 -14.79 23.84
C ASP A 167 22.46 -13.71 24.57
N LEU A 168 21.88 -13.20 25.65
CA LEU A 168 22.44 -12.10 26.44
C LEU A 168 23.57 -12.57 27.37
N ASP A 169 23.74 -13.88 27.56
CA ASP A 169 24.82 -14.42 28.39
C ASP A 169 26.16 -14.42 27.64
N ASN A 170 26.13 -14.75 26.34
CA ASN A 170 27.34 -14.79 25.49
C ASN A 170 27.45 -13.61 24.51
N GLY A 171 26.43 -12.76 24.43
CA GLY A 171 26.40 -11.58 23.57
C GLY A 171 26.12 -11.88 22.09
N SER A 172 25.67 -13.09 21.75
CA SER A 172 25.28 -13.44 20.38
C SER A 172 23.95 -12.77 20.04
N CYS A 173 24.01 -11.70 19.24
CA CYS A 173 22.85 -10.90 18.89
C CYS A 173 23.05 -10.25 17.51
N VAL A 174 22.62 -10.95 16.47
CA VAL A 174 22.67 -10.50 15.07
C VAL A 174 21.29 -10.67 14.42
N PRO A 175 20.87 -9.75 13.54
CA PRO A 175 19.58 -9.83 12.90
C PRO A 175 19.57 -10.92 11.82
N GLN A 176 18.48 -11.66 11.73
CA GLN A 176 18.18 -12.54 10.61
C GLN A 176 17.12 -11.90 9.72
N TYR A 177 17.40 -11.80 8.43
CA TYR A 177 16.50 -11.20 7.46
C TYR A 177 15.78 -12.28 6.65
N SER A 178 14.46 -12.13 6.50
CA SER A 178 13.67 -12.94 5.57
C SER A 178 12.61 -12.09 4.87
N PHE A 179 12.14 -12.57 3.71
CA PHE A 179 11.20 -11.84 2.88
C PHE A 179 10.00 -12.74 2.59
N ARG A 180 8.79 -12.21 2.78
CA ARG A 180 7.56 -12.99 2.58
C ARG A 180 6.50 -12.16 1.87
N ARG A 181 5.88 -12.72 0.83
CA ARG A 181 4.67 -12.14 0.26
C ARG A 181 3.50 -12.30 1.25
N LEU A 182 2.84 -11.20 1.59
CA LEU A 182 1.72 -11.17 2.55
C LEU A 182 0.36 -11.26 1.88
N ASP A 183 0.21 -10.71 0.67
CA ASP A 183 -1.01 -10.81 -0.10
C ASP A 183 -1.14 -12.22 -0.70
N LYS A 184 -2.03 -13.02 -0.10
CA LYS A 184 -2.39 -14.34 -0.64
C LYS A 184 -3.49 -14.16 -1.68
N LYS A 185 -3.41 -14.94 -2.76
CA LYS A 185 -4.55 -15.13 -3.66
C LYS A 185 -5.66 -15.79 -2.85
N ASP A 186 -6.82 -15.16 -2.77
CA ASP A 186 -8.00 -15.81 -2.22
C ASP A 186 -8.34 -17.00 -3.15
N PRO A 187 -8.36 -18.25 -2.63
CA PRO A 187 -8.61 -19.44 -3.44
C PRO A 187 -9.98 -19.45 -4.12
N GLU A 188 -10.96 -18.68 -3.63
CA GLU A 188 -12.29 -18.53 -4.24
C GLU A 188 -12.37 -17.37 -5.23
N SER A 189 -11.38 -16.47 -5.24
CA SER A 189 -11.32 -15.36 -6.18
C SER A 189 -10.51 -15.74 -7.43
N SER A 190 -11.09 -15.51 -8.61
CA SER A 190 -10.35 -15.56 -9.88
C SER A 190 -9.39 -14.38 -10.05
N GLU A 191 -9.51 -13.36 -9.20
CA GLU A 191 -8.70 -12.14 -9.24
C GLU A 191 -7.41 -12.28 -8.42
N THR A 192 -6.29 -11.94 -9.03
CA THR A 192 -5.03 -11.75 -8.32
C THR A 192 -5.16 -10.53 -7.40
N PRO A 193 -4.71 -10.60 -6.13
CA PRO A 193 -4.69 -9.43 -5.25
C PRO A 193 -3.91 -8.31 -5.94
N ARG A 194 -4.57 -7.16 -6.16
CA ARG A 194 -3.94 -5.98 -6.77
C ARG A 194 -3.78 -4.94 -5.70
N HIS A 195 -2.56 -4.47 -5.49
CA HIS A 195 -2.30 -3.39 -4.55
C HIS A 195 -2.14 -2.08 -5.34
N ASN A 196 -3.14 -1.21 -5.21
CA ASN A 196 -3.17 0.08 -5.89
C ASN A 196 -3.67 1.19 -4.96
N LEU A 197 -3.18 2.39 -5.22
CA LEU A 197 -3.53 3.61 -4.51
C LEU A 197 -3.91 4.69 -5.53
N ARG A 198 -4.88 5.53 -5.18
CA ARG A 198 -5.26 6.69 -5.98
C ARG A 198 -4.81 7.95 -5.28
N PHE A 199 -4.12 8.81 -6.01
CA PHE A 199 -3.71 10.13 -5.56
C PHE A 199 -3.82 11.11 -6.73
N ALA A 200 -3.82 12.40 -6.45
CA ALA A 200 -3.98 13.42 -7.48
C ALA A 200 -2.98 14.56 -7.28
N LYS A 201 -2.45 15.06 -8.40
CA LYS A 201 -1.66 16.30 -8.45
C LYS A 201 -2.59 17.43 -8.92
N TYR A 202 -2.77 18.45 -8.08
CA TYR A 202 -3.69 19.58 -8.35
C TYR A 202 -2.92 20.79 -8.90
N TYR A 203 -3.52 21.50 -9.84
CA TYR A 203 -2.94 22.69 -10.48
C TYR A 203 -4.04 23.62 -10.99
N LYS A 204 -3.67 24.88 -11.27
CA LYS A 204 -4.55 25.82 -11.95
C LYS A 204 -4.19 25.90 -13.43
N SER A 205 -5.20 25.76 -14.28
CA SER A 205 -5.05 25.98 -15.72
C SER A 205 -4.90 27.48 -16.02
N SER A 206 -4.46 27.81 -17.24
CA SER A 206 -4.21 29.19 -17.69
C SER A 206 -5.45 30.10 -17.66
N ASP A 207 -6.64 29.50 -17.73
CA ASP A 207 -7.95 30.12 -17.56
C ASP A 207 -8.37 30.32 -16.10
N GLY A 208 -7.50 29.97 -15.14
CA GLY A 208 -7.75 30.07 -13.69
C GLY A 208 -8.62 28.94 -13.13
N LYS A 209 -8.97 27.93 -13.93
CA LYS A 209 -9.82 26.82 -13.51
C LYS A 209 -9.02 25.76 -12.74
N ASP A 210 -9.58 25.30 -11.63
CA ASP A 210 -9.00 24.20 -10.85
C ASP A 210 -9.02 22.90 -11.66
N THR A 211 -7.84 22.31 -11.79
CA THR A 211 -7.59 21.12 -12.60
C THR A 211 -6.75 20.12 -11.80
N ARG A 212 -6.86 18.82 -12.10
CA ARG A 212 -5.99 17.81 -11.50
C ARG A 212 -5.62 16.71 -12.49
N THR A 213 -4.52 16.05 -12.20
CA THR A 213 -4.16 14.77 -12.81
C THR A 213 -4.38 13.68 -11.78
N LEU A 214 -5.31 12.77 -12.06
CA LEU A 214 -5.54 11.58 -11.24
C LEU A 214 -4.55 10.50 -11.65
N ILE A 215 -3.90 9.90 -10.66
CA ILE A 215 -2.98 8.79 -10.83
C ILE A 215 -3.47 7.63 -9.99
N LYS A 216 -3.68 6.50 -10.65
CA LYS A 216 -3.88 5.21 -9.99
C LYS A 216 -2.58 4.43 -10.08
N GLY A 217 -1.80 4.50 -9.01
CA GLY A 217 -0.52 3.81 -8.90
C GLY A 217 -0.72 2.38 -8.42
N TYR A 218 -0.09 1.44 -9.10
CA TYR A 218 0.08 0.05 -8.70
C TYR A 218 1.51 -0.12 -8.19
N GLY A 219 1.69 -0.94 -7.17
CA GLY A 219 2.98 -1.01 -6.53
C GLY A 219 3.04 -1.98 -5.38
N ILE A 220 4.22 -2.04 -4.78
CA ILE A 220 4.55 -2.97 -3.71
C ILE A 220 4.57 -2.18 -2.41
N ARG A 221 3.72 -2.56 -1.46
CA ARG A 221 3.86 -2.11 -0.08
C ARG A 221 4.86 -3.01 0.63
N PHE A 222 5.88 -2.42 1.24
CA PHE A 222 6.83 -3.11 2.08
C PHE A 222 6.49 -2.84 3.53
N ASP A 223 6.16 -3.90 4.28
CA ASP A 223 5.91 -3.86 5.72
C ASP A 223 7.18 -4.37 6.41
N VAL A 224 7.84 -3.53 7.21
CA VAL A 224 9.04 -3.93 7.94
C VAL A 224 8.63 -4.48 9.29
N LEU A 225 8.79 -5.78 9.49
CA LEU A 225 8.39 -6.48 10.71
C LEU A 225 9.63 -6.81 11.52
N VAL A 226 9.77 -6.19 12.70
CA VAL A 226 10.85 -6.50 13.63
C VAL A 226 10.29 -7.28 14.81
N TYR A 227 10.91 -8.41 15.14
CA TYR A 227 10.49 -9.25 16.25
C TYR A 227 11.65 -10.09 16.77
N GLY A 228 11.50 -10.64 17.97
CA GLY A 228 12.50 -11.52 18.58
C GLY A 228 12.50 -11.40 20.10
N GLU A 229 13.35 -12.21 20.72
CA GLU A 229 13.46 -12.34 22.17
C GLU A 229 14.93 -12.35 22.59
N GLY A 230 15.22 -11.69 23.70
CA GLY A 230 16.49 -11.80 24.41
C GLY A 230 16.35 -12.82 25.54
N LEU A 231 17.26 -13.79 25.58
CA LEU A 231 17.36 -14.80 26.65
C LEU A 231 18.60 -14.50 27.49
N GLY A 232 18.43 -14.34 28.80
CA GLY A 232 19.54 -14.10 29.72
C GLY A 232 19.31 -14.75 31.08
N LYS A 233 20.39 -15.05 31.82
CA LYS A 233 20.27 -15.63 33.17
C LYS A 233 19.65 -14.64 34.16
N ASN A 234 18.68 -15.12 34.93
CA ASN A 234 18.14 -14.43 36.09
C ASN A 234 18.92 -14.86 37.36
N ILE A 235 19.63 -13.90 37.97
CA ILE A 235 20.47 -14.12 39.16
C ILE A 235 19.61 -14.29 40.43
N ASP A 236 18.43 -13.66 40.48
CA ASP A 236 17.49 -13.74 41.62
C ASP A 236 16.77 -15.09 41.68
N LYS A 237 16.62 -15.78 40.55
CA LYS A 237 16.13 -17.18 40.51
C LYS A 237 17.18 -18.19 41.00
N ARG A 238 18.43 -17.77 41.20
CA ARG A 238 19.53 -18.61 41.71
C ARG A 238 19.60 -18.65 43.24
N SER A 239 18.88 -17.77 43.93
CA SER A 239 18.95 -17.60 45.39
C SER A 239 17.74 -18.15 46.16
N SER A 240 16.79 -18.82 45.50
CA SER A 240 15.73 -19.57 46.21
C SER A 240 16.34 -20.80 46.88
N PRO A 241 16.38 -20.88 48.22
CA PRO A 241 16.81 -22.10 48.89
C PRO A 241 15.76 -23.17 48.60
N LEU A 242 16.21 -24.37 48.20
CA LEU A 242 15.40 -25.58 48.31
C LEU A 242 14.91 -25.65 49.75
N SER A 243 13.62 -25.40 49.96
CA SER A 243 12.96 -25.71 51.22
C SER A 243 12.55 -27.18 51.18
N GLN A 244 13.03 -27.89 52.21
CA GLN A 244 12.86 -29.29 52.59
C GLN A 244 13.92 -30.26 52.08
#